data_AF-A0A950XGG6-F1
#
_entry.id   AF-A0A950XGG6-F1
#
_cell.length_a   1.000
_cell.length_b   1.000
_cell.length_c   1.000
_cell.angle_alpha   90.00
_cell.angle_beta   90.00
_cell.angle_gamma   90.00
#
_symmetry.space_group_name_H-M   'P 1'
#
loop_
_entity.id
_entity.type
_entity.pdbx_description
1 polymer ?
#
loop_
_entity_poly.entity_id
_entity_poly.type
_entity_poly.pdbx_seq_one_letter_code
_entity_poly.pdbx_strand_id
1 'polypeptide(L)'
;MPPTVESQIMGDEGTPSGIPPFGALLKEYRLTAGLSQEVLAERARMSTDGVSALERGHRRSPQRETVALLVAALALEGEQRREFEAAADRTRTRRLGRMGETGADESAELPLPLTSFVGREVELGEISSLLGDHRLVTLTGTGGIGKTQLALRVAAAQNGSGVRFIPLAMATGESVVGVVASALGVR
;
A
#
# COMPACT_ATOMS: atom_id res chain seq x y z
N MET A 1 -50.53 28.31 17.27
CA MET A 1 -49.16 28.11 16.77
C MET A 1 -49.07 26.75 16.09
N PRO A 2 -48.38 26.64 14.94
CA PRO A 2 -48.28 25.42 14.14
C PRO A 2 -47.28 24.42 14.75
N PRO A 3 -47.24 23.16 14.26
CA PRO A 3 -46.29 22.13 14.70
C PRO A 3 -44.91 22.31 14.05
N THR A 4 -43.84 22.03 14.79
CA THR A 4 -42.49 21.90 14.22
C THR A 4 -42.16 20.42 14.08
N VAL A 5 -42.03 20.00 12.83
CA VAL A 5 -41.38 18.74 12.43
C VAL A 5 -39.89 19.06 12.28
N GLU A 6 -39.04 18.43 13.09
CA GLU A 6 -37.64 18.24 12.71
C GLU A 6 -37.40 16.76 12.47
N SER A 7 -37.27 16.46 11.18
CA SER A 7 -36.71 15.23 10.66
C SER A 7 -35.22 15.26 10.95
N GLN A 8 -34.74 14.37 11.80
CA GLN A 8 -33.32 14.03 11.83
C GLN A 8 -33.16 12.55 11.55
N ILE A 9 -32.58 12.33 10.38
CA ILE A 9 -32.19 11.06 9.80
C ILE A 9 -31.41 10.27 10.85
N MET A 10 -31.98 9.15 11.28
CA MET A 10 -31.27 8.09 11.97
C MET A 10 -30.30 7.47 10.97
N GLY A 11 -29.13 8.06 10.87
CA GLY A 11 -27.99 7.49 10.16
C GLY A 11 -27.53 6.28 10.94
N ASP A 12 -27.88 5.11 10.40
CA ASP A 12 -27.18 3.83 10.48
C ASP A 12 -26.04 3.81 11.53
N GLU A 13 -26.35 3.31 12.73
CA GLU A 13 -25.37 2.90 13.73
C GLU A 13 -24.58 1.70 13.18
N GLY A 14 -23.69 1.98 12.24
CA GLY A 14 -22.59 1.11 11.88
C GLY A 14 -21.64 1.06 13.07
N THR A 15 -21.89 0.12 13.98
CA THR A 15 -20.97 -0.32 15.03
C THR A 15 -19.50 -0.14 14.60
N PRO A 16 -18.70 0.79 15.15
CA PRO A 16 -17.27 0.81 14.85
C PRO A 16 -16.57 -0.26 15.69
N SER A 17 -16.93 -1.53 15.48
CA SER A 17 -16.08 -2.65 15.90
C SER A 17 -14.93 -2.77 14.90
N GLY A 18 -14.07 -1.75 14.87
CA GLY A 18 -12.95 -1.67 13.96
C GLY A 18 -11.80 -0.99 14.65
N ILE A 19 -10.82 -1.77 15.09
CA ILE A 19 -9.55 -1.22 15.57
C ILE A 19 -8.98 -0.32 14.45
N PRO A 20 -8.65 0.95 14.73
CA PRO A 20 -8.39 1.93 13.68
C PRO A 20 -7.21 1.53 12.78
N PRO A 21 -7.29 1.81 11.47
CA PRO A 21 -6.21 1.53 10.54
C PRO A 21 -4.98 2.40 10.87
N PHE A 22 -3.79 1.91 10.53
CA PHE A 22 -2.51 2.58 10.84
C PHE A 22 -2.50 4.07 10.47
N GLY A 23 -3.01 4.45 9.30
CA GLY A 23 -3.05 5.84 8.85
C GLY A 23 -3.95 6.74 9.69
N ALA A 24 -5.06 6.20 10.22
CA ALA A 24 -5.94 6.94 11.12
C ALA A 24 -5.27 7.18 12.48
N LEU A 25 -4.64 6.15 13.05
CA LEU A 25 -3.85 6.28 14.29
C LEU A 25 -2.69 7.27 14.13
N LEU A 26 -1.98 7.23 12.99
CA LEU A 26 -0.92 8.20 12.69
C LEU A 26 -1.45 9.63 12.69
N LYS A 27 -2.57 9.86 12.00
CA LYS A 27 -3.20 11.18 11.93
C LYS A 27 -3.67 11.65 13.32
N GLU A 28 -4.28 10.75 14.10
CA GLU A 28 -4.77 11.02 15.44
C GLU A 28 -3.61 11.41 16.38
N TYR A 29 -2.58 10.56 16.50
CA TYR A 29 -1.43 10.85 17.35
C TYR A 29 -0.68 12.11 16.93
N ARG A 30 -0.58 12.38 15.61
CA ARG A 30 0.01 13.63 15.11
C ARG A 30 -0.77 14.85 15.58
N LEU A 31 -2.10 14.83 15.47
CA LEU A 31 -2.96 15.94 15.86
C LEU A 31 -2.94 16.15 17.38
N THR A 32 -2.96 15.08 18.17
CA THR A 32 -2.83 15.14 19.63
C THR A 32 -1.48 15.69 20.07
N ALA A 33 -0.40 15.38 19.35
CA ALA A 33 0.93 15.96 19.57
C ALA A 33 1.06 17.41 19.05
N GLY A 34 0.01 17.98 18.45
CA GLY A 34 0.01 19.35 17.91
C GLY A 34 0.92 19.55 16.70
N LEU A 35 1.26 18.47 15.98
CA LEU A 35 2.20 18.53 14.85
C LEU A 35 1.49 18.70 13.52
N SER A 36 2.03 19.55 12.64
CA SER A 36 1.65 19.53 11.23
C SER A 36 2.29 18.31 10.53
N GLN A 37 1.80 17.97 9.33
CA GLN A 37 2.42 16.91 8.53
C GLN A 37 3.88 17.24 8.18
N GLU A 38 4.19 18.51 7.93
CA GLU A 38 5.54 18.99 7.63
C GLU A 38 6.48 18.84 8.83
N VAL A 39 6.05 19.25 10.02
CA VAL A 39 6.85 19.13 11.25
C VAL A 39 7.07 17.67 11.61
N LEU A 40 6.07 16.81 11.44
CA LEU A 40 6.24 15.37 11.64
C LEU A 40 7.21 14.77 10.62
N ALA A 41 7.10 15.17 9.35
CA ALA A 41 7.98 14.71 8.28
C ALA A 41 9.45 15.08 8.57
N GLU A 42 9.71 16.32 8.97
CA GLU A 42 11.04 16.78 9.37
C GLU A 42 11.62 15.94 10.52
N ARG A 43 10.85 15.75 11.61
CA ARG A 43 11.29 14.97 12.78
C ARG A 43 11.51 13.49 12.46
N ALA A 44 10.67 12.91 11.61
CA ALA A 44 10.78 11.52 11.19
C ALA A 44 11.80 11.31 10.05
N ARG A 45 12.44 12.38 9.53
CA ARG A 45 13.31 12.36 8.34
C ARG A 45 12.61 11.76 7.11
N MET A 46 11.36 12.15 6.91
CA MET A 46 10.48 11.74 5.82
C MET A 46 10.08 12.94 4.96
N SER A 47 9.53 12.69 3.77
CA SER A 47 8.85 13.74 3.00
C SER A 47 7.43 13.97 3.52
N THR A 48 6.95 15.21 3.44
CA THR A 48 5.56 15.58 3.76
C THR A 48 4.55 14.75 2.97
N ASP A 49 4.80 14.53 1.68
CA ASP A 49 4.00 13.65 0.83
C ASP A 49 4.00 12.19 1.31
N GLY A 50 5.13 11.72 1.85
CA GLY A 50 5.26 10.39 2.44
C GLY A 50 4.41 10.22 3.70
N VAL A 51 4.35 11.25 4.55
CA VAL A 51 3.46 11.29 5.73
C VAL A 51 1.99 11.38 5.30
N SER A 52 1.65 12.26 4.36
CA SER A 52 0.30 12.37 3.80
C SER A 52 -0.20 11.07 3.16
N ALA A 53 0.68 10.34 2.46
CA ALA A 53 0.35 9.04 1.87
C ALA A 53 0.14 7.94 2.92
N LEU A 54 0.83 8.00 4.07
CA LEU A 54 0.60 7.08 5.19
C LEU A 54 -0.75 7.37 5.87
N GLU A 55 -1.06 8.64 6.14
CA GLU A 55 -2.32 9.05 6.77
C GLU A 55 -3.54 8.70 5.91
N ARG A 56 -3.44 8.88 4.60
CA ARG A 56 -4.50 8.51 3.65
C ARG A 56 -4.56 7.00 3.36
N GLY A 57 -3.74 6.19 4.02
CA GLY A 57 -3.71 4.73 3.81
C GLY A 57 -3.19 4.29 2.44
N HIS A 58 -2.61 5.19 1.64
CA HIS A 58 -2.03 4.85 0.33
C HIS A 58 -0.70 4.07 0.50
N ARG A 59 0.01 4.30 1.61
CA ARG A 59 1.12 3.45 2.08
C ARG A 59 0.60 2.39 3.06
N ARG A 60 0.00 1.33 2.52
CA ARG A 60 -0.61 0.22 3.29
C ARG A 60 0.40 -0.66 4.06
N SER A 61 1.71 -0.35 4.09
CA SER A 61 2.65 -1.01 5.01
C SER A 61 3.95 -0.19 5.09
N PRO A 62 4.15 0.57 6.17
CA PRO A 62 5.44 1.20 6.43
C PRO A 62 6.51 0.15 6.78
N GLN A 63 7.77 0.42 6.42
CA GLN A 63 8.89 -0.43 6.82
C GLN A 63 9.11 -0.31 8.34
N ARG A 64 9.68 -1.34 8.99
CA ARG A 64 9.94 -1.33 10.44
C ARG A 64 10.75 -0.11 10.90
N GLU A 65 11.73 0.28 10.09
CA GLU A 65 12.53 1.49 10.33
C GLU A 65 11.66 2.76 10.26
N THR A 66 10.75 2.86 9.28
CA THR A 66 9.79 3.97 9.19
C THR A 66 8.87 4.04 10.42
N VAL A 67 8.39 2.89 10.91
CA VAL A 67 7.56 2.85 12.12
C VAL A 67 8.36 3.33 13.33
N ALA A 68 9.61 2.89 13.48
CA ALA A 68 10.48 3.33 14.58
C ALA A 68 10.75 4.84 14.55
N LEU A 69 10.99 5.41 13.36
CA LEU A 69 11.17 6.85 13.19
C LEU A 69 9.90 7.65 13.54
N LEU A 70 8.73 7.15 13.18
CA LEU A 70 7.45 7.79 13.52
C LEU A 70 7.14 7.72 15.02
N VAL A 71 7.39 6.57 15.65
CA VAL A 71 7.26 6.39 17.11
C VAL A 71 8.14 7.39 17.86
N ALA A 72 9.40 7.54 17.43
CA ALA A 72 10.32 8.50 18.02
C ALA A 72 9.87 9.95 17.78
N ALA A 73 9.44 10.30 16.57
CA ALA A 73 9.03 11.64 16.20
C ALA A 73 7.73 12.11 16.89
N LEU A 74 6.83 11.17 17.17
CA LEU A 74 5.57 11.38 17.90
C LEU A 74 5.72 11.25 19.42
N ALA A 75 6.92 10.87 19.90
CA ALA A 75 7.18 10.58 21.31
C ALA A 75 6.18 9.57 21.90
N LEU A 76 5.83 8.51 21.14
CA LEU A 76 4.90 7.49 21.62
C LEU A 76 5.57 6.57 22.64
N GLU A 77 4.93 6.41 23.79
CA GLU A 77 5.37 5.56 24.88
C GLU A 77 4.28 4.55 25.30
N GLY A 78 4.66 3.56 26.11
CA GLY A 78 3.72 2.63 26.74
C GLY A 78 2.73 1.97 25.78
N GLU A 79 1.44 2.12 26.07
CA GLU A 79 0.33 1.51 25.32
C GLU A 79 0.18 2.11 23.91
N GLN A 80 0.36 3.43 23.76
CA GLN A 80 0.26 4.12 22.47
C GLN A 80 1.28 3.60 21.46
N ARG A 81 2.51 3.36 21.91
CA ARG A 81 3.56 2.74 21.09
C ARG A 81 3.16 1.32 20.64
N ARG A 82 2.67 0.49 21.57
CA ARG A 82 2.28 -0.90 21.28
C ARG A 82 1.11 -0.96 20.32
N GLU A 83 0.12 -0.10 20.50
CA GLU A 83 -1.04 0.00 19.61
C GLU A 83 -0.61 0.40 18.19
N PHE A 84 0.26 1.41 18.07
CA PHE A 84 0.77 1.91 16.80
C PHE A 84 1.62 0.85 16.06
N GLU A 85 2.52 0.16 16.77
CA GLU A 85 3.31 -0.95 16.23
C GLU A 85 2.40 -2.13 15.80
N ALA A 86 1.41 -2.50 16.63
CA ALA A 86 0.46 -3.56 16.30
C ALA A 86 -0.43 -3.21 15.09
N ALA A 87 -0.79 -1.94 14.90
CA ALA A 87 -1.51 -1.48 13.71
C ALA A 87 -0.64 -1.57 12.45
N ALA A 88 0.65 -1.21 12.54
CA ALA A 88 1.60 -1.35 11.44
C ALA A 88 1.81 -2.83 11.06
N ASP A 89 2.00 -3.69 12.06
CA ASP A 89 2.20 -5.13 11.87
C ASP A 89 0.94 -5.81 11.33
N ARG A 90 -0.27 -5.44 11.77
CA ARG A 90 -1.52 -5.97 11.18
C ARG A 90 -1.69 -5.59 9.72
N THR A 91 -1.28 -4.38 9.34
CA THR A 91 -1.36 -3.97 7.93
C THR A 91 -0.35 -4.77 7.08
N ARG A 92 0.82 -5.10 7.64
CA ARG A 92 1.79 -6.04 7.06
C ARG A 92 1.25 -7.47 6.98
N THR A 93 0.66 -7.98 8.06
CA THR A 93 0.09 -9.33 8.14
C THR A 93 -1.11 -9.49 7.22
N ARG A 94 -1.99 -8.50 7.09
CA ARG A 94 -3.07 -8.51 6.08
C ARG A 94 -2.51 -8.54 4.66
N ARG A 95 -1.40 -7.84 4.39
CA ARG A 95 -0.71 -7.92 3.09
C ARG A 95 -0.13 -9.31 2.84
N LEU A 96 0.55 -9.89 3.83
CA LEU A 96 1.14 -11.23 3.74
C LEU A 96 0.08 -12.34 3.71
N GLY A 97 -1.05 -12.16 4.40
CA GLY A 97 -2.22 -13.04 4.39
C GLY A 97 -3.00 -12.96 3.08
N ARG A 98 -3.16 -11.75 2.49
CA ARG A 98 -3.65 -11.59 1.10
C ARG A 98 -2.73 -12.27 0.06
N MET A 99 -1.49 -12.61 0.41
CA MET A 99 -0.59 -13.39 -0.44
C MET A 99 -0.76 -14.92 -0.25
N GLY A 100 -1.48 -15.37 0.78
CA GLY A 100 -1.62 -16.79 1.15
C GLY A 100 -3.04 -17.36 1.14
N GLU A 101 -4.09 -16.54 1.03
CA GLU A 101 -5.49 -17.01 1.12
C GLU A 101 -6.29 -16.58 -0.12
N THR A 102 -6.74 -17.56 -0.91
CA THR A 102 -7.54 -17.38 -2.13
C THR A 102 -9.02 -17.24 -1.79
N GLY A 103 -9.73 -16.31 -2.44
CA GLY A 103 -11.19 -16.38 -2.53
C GLY A 103 -11.88 -15.06 -2.87
N ALA A 104 -12.03 -14.80 -4.17
CA ALA A 104 -13.01 -13.92 -4.82
C ALA A 104 -13.14 -12.46 -4.34
N ASP A 105 -12.93 -11.59 -5.32
CA ASP A 105 -13.38 -10.19 -5.39
C ASP A 105 -12.37 -9.11 -4.96
N GLU A 106 -12.37 -8.03 -5.76
CA GLU A 106 -11.42 -6.91 -5.83
C GLU A 106 -10.11 -7.13 -6.61
N SER A 107 -10.22 -6.97 -7.94
CA SER A 107 -9.27 -6.31 -8.85
C SER A 107 -7.76 -6.39 -8.51
N ALA A 108 -7.04 -7.20 -9.29
CA ALA A 108 -5.57 -7.28 -9.31
C ALA A 108 -4.90 -5.98 -9.77
N GLU A 109 -4.94 -4.95 -8.92
CA GLU A 109 -4.27 -3.66 -9.12
C GLU A 109 -2.76 -3.77 -8.86
N LEU A 110 -1.99 -2.92 -9.53
CA LEU A 110 -0.54 -2.87 -9.39
C LEU A 110 -0.14 -2.46 -7.96
N PRO A 111 0.78 -3.20 -7.30
CA PRO A 111 1.40 -2.75 -6.07
C PRO A 111 2.09 -1.40 -6.28
N LEU A 112 1.59 -0.33 -5.64
CA LEU A 112 2.20 0.99 -5.68
C LEU A 112 3.62 0.94 -5.08
N PRO A 113 4.69 1.19 -5.87
CA PRO A 113 6.05 1.18 -5.35
C PRO A 113 6.36 2.48 -4.58
N LEU A 114 6.98 2.36 -3.39
CA LEU A 114 7.07 3.42 -2.37
C LEU A 114 8.48 3.99 -2.11
N THR A 115 9.42 3.84 -3.03
CA THR A 115 10.72 4.53 -2.93
C THR A 115 10.99 5.38 -4.17
N SER A 116 11.79 6.44 -4.00
CA SER A 116 12.37 7.18 -5.11
C SER A 116 13.11 6.20 -6.01
N PHE A 117 12.77 6.21 -7.30
CA PHE A 117 13.43 5.42 -8.31
C PHE A 117 14.33 6.40 -9.02
N VAL A 118 15.61 6.38 -8.68
CA VAL A 118 16.58 7.38 -9.13
C VAL A 118 17.50 6.70 -10.16
N GLY A 119 17.63 7.31 -11.34
CA GLY A 119 18.66 6.97 -12.31
C GLY A 119 18.42 5.67 -13.08
N ARG A 120 17.15 5.34 -13.35
CA ARG A 120 16.74 4.13 -14.06
C ARG A 120 15.72 4.39 -15.17
N GLU A 121 15.67 5.64 -15.63
CA GLU A 121 14.77 6.11 -16.68
C GLU A 121 15.11 5.47 -18.03
N VAL A 122 16.40 5.18 -18.26
CA VAL A 122 16.87 4.48 -19.47
C VAL A 122 16.32 3.05 -19.50
N GLU A 123 16.49 2.27 -18.42
CA GLU A 123 15.98 0.90 -18.40
C GLU A 123 14.46 0.82 -18.47
N LEU A 124 13.74 1.82 -17.94
CA LEU A 124 12.29 1.91 -18.13
C LEU A 124 11.93 2.03 -19.61
N GLY A 125 12.61 2.91 -20.34
CA GLY A 125 12.40 3.10 -21.78
C GLY A 125 12.72 1.84 -22.58
N GLU A 126 13.83 1.18 -22.27
CA GLU A 126 14.24 -0.07 -22.92
C GLU A 126 13.21 -1.19 -22.71
N ILE A 127 12.75 -1.40 -21.47
CA ILE A 127 11.77 -2.45 -21.17
C ILE A 127 10.44 -2.15 -21.84
N SER A 128 9.99 -0.89 -21.85
CA SER A 128 8.76 -0.49 -22.55
C SER A 128 8.87 -0.72 -24.06
N SER A 129 10.03 -0.45 -24.67
CA SER A 129 10.29 -0.76 -26.08
C SER A 129 10.22 -2.27 -26.33
N LEU A 130 10.90 -3.07 -25.51
CA LEU A 130 10.89 -4.53 -25.63
C LEU A 130 9.50 -5.14 -25.45
N LEU A 131 8.64 -4.56 -24.60
CA LEU A 131 7.24 -4.98 -24.47
C LEU A 131 6.38 -4.61 -25.69
N GLY A 132 6.77 -3.59 -26.46
CA GLY A 132 6.15 -3.28 -27.76
C GLY A 132 6.47 -4.32 -28.83
N ASP A 133 7.70 -4.85 -28.81
CA ASP A 133 8.20 -5.80 -29.81
C ASP A 133 8.00 -7.28 -29.43
N HIS A 134 7.82 -7.56 -28.13
CA HIS A 134 7.77 -8.92 -27.59
C HIS A 134 6.60 -9.15 -26.64
N ARG A 135 6.02 -10.37 -26.71
CA ARG A 135 4.90 -10.79 -25.85
C ARG A 135 5.32 -11.12 -24.41
N LEU A 136 6.60 -11.38 -24.17
CA LEU A 136 7.15 -11.74 -22.87
C LEU A 136 8.55 -11.15 -22.73
N VAL A 137 8.75 -10.38 -21.66
CA VAL A 137 10.06 -9.86 -21.26
C VAL A 137 10.38 -10.40 -19.88
N THR A 138 11.55 -11.02 -19.73
CA THR A 138 12.01 -11.57 -18.44
C THR A 138 13.16 -10.73 -17.90
N LEU A 139 12.97 -10.12 -16.73
CA LEU A 139 14.03 -9.38 -16.04
C LEU A 139 14.86 -10.34 -15.19
N THR A 140 16.13 -10.49 -15.55
CA THR A 140 17.10 -11.29 -14.81
C THR A 140 18.13 -10.39 -14.12
N GLY A 141 18.86 -10.93 -13.15
CA GLY A 141 19.88 -10.19 -12.39
C GLY A 141 19.99 -10.64 -10.94
N THR A 142 20.96 -10.11 -10.21
CA THR A 142 21.22 -10.45 -8.81
C THR A 142 20.04 -10.11 -7.88
N GLY A 143 19.95 -10.80 -6.75
CA GLY A 143 18.95 -10.51 -5.72
C GLY A 143 19.10 -9.08 -5.19
N GLY A 144 17.99 -8.42 -4.85
CA GLY A 144 18.02 -7.08 -4.25
C GLY A 144 18.20 -5.90 -5.22
N ILE A 145 18.52 -6.12 -6.50
CA ILE A 145 18.73 -5.02 -7.49
C ILE A 145 17.44 -4.28 -7.93
N GLY A 146 16.28 -4.67 -7.39
CA GLY A 146 15.03 -3.95 -7.65
C GLY A 146 14.26 -4.39 -8.90
N LYS A 147 14.49 -5.58 -9.48
CA LYS A 147 13.79 -6.08 -10.69
C LYS A 147 12.27 -6.03 -10.59
N THR A 148 11.71 -6.47 -9.47
CA THR A 148 10.26 -6.40 -9.22
C THR A 148 9.77 -4.95 -9.19
N GLN A 149 10.57 -4.05 -8.61
CA GLN A 149 10.22 -2.64 -8.53
C GLN A 149 10.29 -1.95 -9.91
N LEU A 150 11.28 -2.29 -10.72
CA LEU A 150 11.41 -1.84 -12.10
C LEU A 150 10.23 -2.35 -12.96
N ALA A 151 9.89 -3.63 -12.86
CA ALA A 151 8.73 -4.20 -13.56
C ALA A 151 7.41 -3.51 -13.18
N LEU A 152 7.21 -3.24 -11.88
CA LEU A 152 6.02 -2.51 -11.40
C LEU A 152 5.99 -1.05 -11.88
N ARG A 153 7.14 -0.40 -12.00
CA ARG A 153 7.25 0.97 -12.55
C ARG A 153 6.90 1.00 -14.04
N VAL A 154 7.41 0.05 -14.83
CA VAL A 154 7.01 -0.11 -16.24
C VAL A 154 5.51 -0.34 -16.35
N ALA A 155 4.99 -1.29 -15.58
CA ALA A 155 3.57 -1.61 -15.53
C ALA A 155 2.69 -0.38 -15.20
N ALA A 156 3.13 0.45 -14.25
CA ALA A 156 2.43 1.67 -13.87
C ALA A 156 2.53 2.81 -14.91
N ALA A 157 3.58 2.80 -15.74
CA ALA A 157 3.76 3.76 -16.83
C ALA A 157 2.96 3.41 -18.09
N GLN A 158 2.51 2.15 -18.22
CA GLN A 158 1.61 1.75 -19.30
C GLN A 158 0.24 2.42 -19.09
N ASN A 159 -0.06 3.42 -19.91
CA ASN A 159 -1.35 4.10 -19.91
C ASN A 159 -2.44 3.16 -20.46
N GLY A 160 -3.12 2.43 -19.57
CA GLY A 160 -4.26 1.59 -19.95
C GLY A 160 -4.86 0.77 -18.82
N SER A 161 -6.18 0.60 -18.84
CA SER A 161 -6.93 -0.35 -18.01
C SER A 161 -6.69 -1.77 -18.53
N GLY A 162 -5.59 -2.39 -18.14
CA GLY A 162 -5.30 -3.77 -18.58
C GLY A 162 -4.09 -4.43 -17.95
N VAL A 163 -3.33 -3.72 -17.13
CA VAL A 163 -2.12 -4.26 -16.50
C VAL A 163 -2.47 -4.88 -15.15
N ARG A 164 -2.05 -6.14 -14.95
CA ARG A 164 -2.28 -6.87 -13.69
C ARG A 164 -0.97 -7.40 -13.13
N PHE A 165 -0.83 -7.34 -11.82
CA PHE A 165 0.27 -7.99 -11.12
C PHE A 165 -0.16 -9.39 -10.66
N ILE A 166 0.60 -10.41 -11.04
CA ILE A 166 0.32 -11.81 -10.71
C ILE A 166 1.52 -12.35 -9.90
N PRO A 167 1.43 -12.42 -8.57
CA PRO A 167 2.52 -12.94 -7.74
C PRO A 167 2.62 -14.47 -7.89
N LEU A 168 3.66 -14.94 -8.55
CA LEU A 168 3.93 -16.37 -8.72
C LEU A 168 4.85 -16.96 -7.63
N ALA A 169 5.15 -16.20 -6.57
CA ALA A 169 6.13 -16.59 -5.55
C ALA A 169 5.77 -17.89 -4.79
N MET A 170 4.48 -18.23 -4.72
CA MET A 170 3.99 -19.47 -4.09
C MET A 170 3.44 -20.46 -5.12
N ALA A 171 3.50 -20.14 -6.41
CA ALA A 171 3.01 -21.01 -7.46
C ALA A 171 4.01 -22.15 -7.74
N THR A 172 3.48 -23.34 -7.95
CA THR A 172 4.22 -24.49 -8.49
C THR A 172 3.91 -24.63 -9.98
N GLY A 173 4.70 -25.39 -10.74
CA GLY A 173 4.52 -25.51 -12.19
C GLY A 173 3.09 -25.86 -12.62
N GLU A 174 2.42 -26.71 -11.85
CA GLU A 174 1.02 -27.12 -12.10
C GLU A 174 0.00 -26.01 -11.75
N SER A 175 0.30 -25.16 -10.77
CA SER A 175 -0.64 -24.13 -10.29
C SER A 175 -0.50 -22.80 -11.04
N VAL A 176 0.57 -22.57 -11.82
CA VAL A 176 0.81 -21.28 -12.52
C VAL A 176 -0.35 -20.90 -13.43
N VAL A 177 -0.86 -21.85 -14.23
CA VAL A 177 -1.95 -21.57 -15.18
C VAL A 177 -3.21 -21.13 -14.44
N GLY A 178 -3.58 -21.82 -13.36
CA GLY A 178 -4.75 -21.47 -12.54
C GLY A 178 -4.61 -20.12 -11.86
N VAL A 179 -3.43 -19.80 -11.32
CA VAL A 179 -3.13 -18.49 -10.71
C VAL A 179 -3.24 -17.37 -11.74
N VAL A 180 -2.72 -17.57 -12.95
CA VAL A 180 -2.82 -16.59 -14.04
C VAL A 180 -4.26 -16.41 -14.52
N ALA A 181 -4.99 -17.50 -14.75
CA ALA A 181 -6.37 -17.45 -15.21
C ALA A 181 -7.29 -16.73 -14.21
N SER A 182 -7.16 -17.08 -12.92
CA SER A 182 -7.91 -16.43 -11.84
C SER A 182 -7.61 -14.92 -11.76
N ALA A 183 -6.35 -14.50 -11.91
CA ALA A 183 -5.99 -13.09 -11.86
C ALA A 183 -6.54 -12.30 -13.06
N LEU A 184 -6.68 -12.96 -14.23
CA LEU A 184 -7.22 -12.36 -15.45
C LEU A 184 -8.75 -12.39 -15.51
N GLY A 185 -9.43 -13.14 -14.63
CA GLY A 185 -10.89 -13.30 -14.62
C GLY A 185 -11.40 -14.24 -15.70
N VAL A 186 -10.55 -15.10 -16.26
CA VAL A 186 -10.89 -16.13 -17.24
C VAL A 186 -11.00 -17.48 -16.52
N ARG A 187 -12.08 -18.21 -16.76
CA ARG A 187 -12.34 -19.56 -16.25
C ARG A 187 -12.05 -20.60 -17.32
#